data_AF-A0AAV1IC68-F1
#
_entry.id   AF-A0AAV1IC68-F1
#
_cell.length_a   1.000
_cell.length_b   1.000
_cell.length_c   1.000
_cell.angle_alpha   90.00
_cell.angle_beta   90.00
_cell.angle_gamma   90.00
#
_symmetry.space_group_name_H-M   'P 1'
#
loop_
_entity.id
_entity.type
_entity.pdbx_description
1 polymer ?
#
loop_
_entity_poly.entity_id
_entity_poly.type
_entity_poly.pdbx_seq_one_letter_code
_entity_poly.pdbx_strand_id
1 'polypeptide(L)'
;MPPRGPKAKDTTMDTPSKKQKTGDKASRANGSDPTHKEVIPAQDALPVTRVQLYNGGQGIVLGFRVPKDYFLATGAGDTNEGGGTDPWETGSYDLALEEARIEDFNIVAYTSVVPPEATEVKYEDVKHTFHHGAVLETIMAKMDGVQGDRISVGVAIMKVRRKSDGYVIGGWAAEYKGHAKEDGVKKVLHSDLDGMFQRRYPKDDHEMFDLKYIVKVHEVENSYGSVLASICFCSFIYPIATASIQADRA
;
A
#
# COMPACT_ATOMS: atom_id res chain seq x y z
N MET A 1 -58.16 -11.13 -56.00
CA MET A 1 -57.98 -12.57 -56.27
C MET A 1 -56.79 -13.08 -55.48
N PRO A 2 -56.98 -14.02 -54.55
CA PRO A 2 -55.95 -14.91 -53.98
C PRO A 2 -55.76 -16.09 -54.97
N PRO A 3 -54.92 -17.14 -54.76
CA PRO A 3 -54.89 -18.07 -53.61
C PRO A 3 -53.46 -18.46 -53.18
N ARG A 4 -53.12 -19.30 -52.19
CA ARG A 4 -53.68 -20.07 -51.03
C ARG A 4 -52.38 -20.69 -50.43
N GLY A 5 -52.04 -20.61 -49.14
CA GLY A 5 -52.50 -21.46 -48.02
C GLY A 5 -52.04 -22.94 -48.13
N PRO A 6 -52.01 -23.77 -47.07
CA PRO A 6 -52.08 -23.47 -45.63
C PRO A 6 -51.29 -24.41 -44.66
N LYS A 7 -51.15 -23.93 -43.40
CA LYS A 7 -51.43 -24.55 -42.07
C LYS A 7 -50.74 -25.82 -41.51
N ALA A 8 -50.27 -25.59 -40.27
CA ALA A 8 -50.04 -26.44 -39.09
C ALA A 8 -50.91 -27.70 -38.90
N LYS A 9 -50.38 -28.66 -38.10
CA LYS A 9 -51.02 -29.11 -36.85
C LYS A 9 -50.12 -30.00 -35.98
N ASP A 10 -50.28 -29.75 -34.68
CA ASP A 10 -49.89 -30.43 -33.46
C ASP A 10 -50.63 -31.78 -33.28
N THR A 11 -50.07 -32.73 -32.53
CA THR A 11 -50.77 -33.71 -31.64
C THR A 11 -49.83 -34.79 -31.06
N THR A 12 -49.58 -34.67 -29.75
CA THR A 12 -49.76 -35.67 -28.67
C THR A 12 -49.37 -37.16 -28.79
N MET A 13 -48.55 -37.56 -27.81
CA MET A 13 -48.57 -38.75 -26.92
C MET A 13 -48.97 -40.13 -27.47
N ASP A 14 -48.08 -41.11 -27.23
CA ASP A 14 -48.45 -42.40 -26.60
C ASP A 14 -47.22 -43.12 -26.01
N THR A 15 -47.33 -43.52 -24.74
CA THR A 15 -46.56 -44.60 -24.07
C THR A 15 -47.54 -45.77 -23.87
N PRO A 16 -47.18 -47.08 -23.72
CA PRO A 16 -46.30 -47.54 -22.64
C PRO A 16 -45.59 -48.93 -22.77
N SER A 17 -44.76 -49.22 -21.76
CA SER A 17 -44.49 -50.54 -21.14
C SER A 17 -43.35 -51.40 -21.76
N LYS A 18 -42.54 -52.18 -21.03
CA LYS A 18 -42.58 -52.65 -19.63
C LYS A 18 -41.26 -53.37 -19.29
N LYS A 19 -41.01 -53.50 -17.97
CA LYS A 19 -40.16 -54.47 -17.23
C LYS A 19 -38.68 -54.08 -17.03
N GLN A 20 -38.20 -53.67 -15.84
CA GLN A 20 -38.24 -54.22 -14.47
C GLN A 20 -37.04 -55.12 -14.16
N LYS A 21 -36.17 -54.68 -13.23
CA LYS A 21 -35.55 -55.45 -12.12
C LYS A 21 -34.57 -54.56 -11.33
N THR A 22 -34.94 -54.10 -10.13
CA THR A 22 -34.65 -54.66 -8.77
C THR A 22 -33.30 -54.24 -8.19
N GLY A 23 -33.31 -53.58 -7.03
CA GLY A 23 -32.11 -53.33 -6.23
C GLY A 23 -32.34 -52.29 -5.12
N ASP A 24 -32.63 -52.79 -3.92
CA ASP A 24 -33.13 -52.14 -2.71
C ASP A 24 -32.14 -51.26 -1.90
N LYS A 25 -32.73 -50.33 -1.10
CA LYS A 25 -32.35 -49.82 0.24
C LYS A 25 -31.51 -48.53 0.44
N ALA A 26 -32.27 -47.49 0.83
CA ALA A 26 -32.27 -46.80 2.14
C ALA A 26 -31.12 -45.86 2.59
N SER A 27 -31.45 -44.56 2.54
CA SER A 27 -31.32 -43.52 3.59
C SER A 27 -30.06 -43.43 4.48
N ARG A 28 -29.41 -42.27 4.48
CA ARG A 28 -29.50 -41.27 5.58
C ARG A 28 -28.70 -40.00 5.24
N ALA A 29 -29.30 -38.86 5.59
CA ALA A 29 -28.67 -37.55 5.62
C ALA A 29 -27.52 -37.53 6.63
N ASN A 30 -26.48 -36.74 6.35
CA ASN A 30 -25.63 -36.16 7.39
C ASN A 30 -25.36 -34.71 7.03
N GLY A 31 -25.88 -33.82 7.87
CA GLY A 31 -25.56 -32.40 7.87
C GLY A 31 -24.09 -32.21 8.25
N SER A 32 -23.45 -31.26 7.59
CA SER A 32 -22.16 -30.72 8.00
C SER A 32 -22.37 -29.89 9.26
N ASP A 33 -21.90 -30.42 10.38
CA ASP A 33 -21.76 -29.74 11.66
C ASP A 33 -20.83 -28.52 11.51
N PRO A 34 -21.24 -27.28 11.87
CA PRO A 34 -20.42 -26.09 11.75
C PRO A 34 -19.49 -25.86 12.96
N THR A 35 -19.24 -26.86 13.82
CA THR A 35 -18.49 -26.66 15.07
C THR A 35 -17.04 -27.19 15.09
N HIS A 36 -16.36 -27.26 13.94
CA HIS A 36 -14.90 -27.30 13.96
C HIS A 36 -14.34 -25.87 14.10
N LYS A 37 -14.33 -25.35 15.34
CA LYS A 37 -13.34 -24.33 15.71
C LYS A 37 -12.00 -25.03 15.68
N GLU A 38 -11.19 -24.72 14.68
CA GLU A 38 -9.79 -25.09 14.67
C GLU A 38 -9.14 -24.48 15.92
N VAL A 39 -8.90 -25.31 16.93
CA VAL A 39 -8.23 -24.90 18.16
C VAL A 39 -6.75 -24.79 17.78
N ILE A 40 -6.30 -23.57 17.51
CA ILE A 40 -4.87 -23.26 17.37
C ILE A 40 -4.19 -23.76 18.66
N PRO A 41 -3.20 -24.68 18.57
CA PRO A 41 -2.49 -25.17 19.74
C PRO A 41 -1.91 -24.02 20.56
N ALA A 42 -2.10 -24.03 21.88
CA ALA A 42 -1.69 -22.97 22.80
C ALA A 42 -0.16 -22.68 22.79
N GLN A 43 0.64 -23.48 22.09
CA GLN A 43 2.08 -23.30 21.94
C GLN A 43 2.51 -22.23 20.94
N ASP A 44 1.58 -21.74 20.11
CA ASP A 44 1.85 -20.67 19.12
C ASP A 44 1.33 -19.29 19.55
N ALA A 45 0.82 -19.15 20.78
CA ALA A 45 0.37 -17.87 21.29
C ALA A 45 1.56 -16.95 21.59
N LEU A 46 1.73 -15.88 20.80
CA LEU A 46 2.73 -14.85 21.06
C LEU A 46 2.54 -14.28 22.48
N PRO A 47 3.59 -14.23 23.32
CA PRO A 47 3.49 -13.69 24.66
C PRO A 47 3.27 -12.18 24.58
N VAL A 48 2.02 -11.72 24.67
CA VAL A 48 1.66 -10.31 24.68
C VAL A 48 1.63 -9.76 26.10
N THR A 49 2.27 -8.61 26.33
CA THR A 49 2.14 -7.88 27.59
C THR A 49 0.75 -7.28 27.65
N ARG A 50 -0.12 -7.84 28.50
CA ARG A 50 -1.45 -7.30 28.78
C ARG A 50 -1.40 -6.35 29.96
N VAL A 51 -2.13 -5.26 29.88
CA VAL A 51 -2.27 -4.27 30.96
C VAL A 51 -3.74 -4.05 31.29
N GLN A 52 -4.03 -3.85 32.56
CA GLN A 52 -5.35 -3.45 33.02
C GLN A 52 -5.49 -1.93 32.87
N LEU A 53 -6.52 -1.48 32.17
CA LEU A 53 -6.85 -0.07 32.03
C LEU A 53 -7.60 0.43 33.27
N TYR A 54 -7.45 1.73 33.56
CA TYR A 54 -8.06 2.38 34.73
C TYR A 54 -9.58 2.23 34.80
N ASN A 55 -10.24 2.19 33.64
CA ASN A 55 -11.70 2.02 33.53
C ASN A 55 -12.18 0.56 33.58
N GLY A 56 -11.30 -0.41 33.87
CA GLY A 56 -11.66 -1.83 33.92
C GLY A 56 -11.46 -2.59 32.60
N GLY A 57 -10.99 -1.95 31.52
CA GLY A 57 -10.65 -2.62 30.26
C GLY A 57 -9.30 -3.35 30.26
N GLN A 58 -9.03 -4.16 29.23
CA GLN A 58 -7.70 -4.75 28.97
C GLN A 58 -7.06 -4.09 27.75
N GLY A 59 -5.74 -3.85 27.83
CA GLY A 59 -4.92 -3.38 26.72
C GLY A 59 -3.72 -4.29 26.46
N ILE A 60 -3.08 -4.11 25.32
CA ILE A 60 -1.77 -4.70 25.00
C ILE A 60 -0.73 -3.60 24.89
N VAL A 61 0.52 -3.89 25.28
CA VAL A 61 1.63 -2.96 25.12
C VAL A 61 2.42 -3.33 23.87
N LEU A 62 2.49 -2.38 22.94
CA LEU A 62 3.25 -2.49 21.70
C LEU A 62 4.42 -1.49 21.74
N GLY A 63 5.53 -1.85 21.12
CA GLY A 63 6.62 -0.92 20.80
C GLY A 63 6.27 -0.04 19.62
N PHE A 64 7.24 0.79 19.19
CA PHE A 64 7.10 1.56 17.96
C PHE A 64 6.94 0.61 16.78
N ARG A 65 5.85 0.76 16.02
CA ARG A 65 5.67 0.01 14.78
C ARG A 65 6.80 0.36 13.80
N VAL A 66 7.26 -0.63 13.05
CA VAL A 66 8.34 -0.48 12.08
C VAL A 66 7.77 -0.71 10.67
N PRO A 67 7.83 0.28 9.76
CA PRO A 67 7.44 0.08 8.38
C PRO A 67 8.23 -1.05 7.71
N LYS A 68 7.55 -1.93 6.98
CA LYS A 68 8.16 -3.13 6.41
C LYS A 68 7.98 -3.17 4.89
N ASP A 69 6.83 -3.60 4.39
CA ASP A 69 6.66 -3.70 2.94
C ASP A 69 6.20 -2.34 2.39
N TYR A 70 6.74 -1.92 1.25
CA TYR A 70 6.36 -0.68 0.59
C TYR A 70 6.28 -0.82 -0.92
N PHE A 71 5.47 -0.01 -1.57
CA PHE A 71 5.47 0.16 -3.02
C PHE A 71 5.77 1.62 -3.37
N LEU A 72 6.19 1.86 -4.60
CA LEU A 72 6.47 3.19 -5.11
C LEU A 72 5.31 3.66 -5.98
N ALA A 73 4.90 4.91 -5.80
CA ALA A 73 3.79 5.50 -6.55
C ALA A 73 4.14 6.91 -7.04
N THR A 74 3.70 7.24 -8.24
CA THR A 74 3.77 8.59 -8.81
C THR A 74 2.47 8.90 -9.53
N GLY A 75 2.10 10.17 -9.54
CA GLY A 75 0.89 10.62 -10.21
C GLY A 75 0.91 12.10 -10.50
N ALA A 76 0.15 12.49 -11.50
CA ALA A 76 -0.13 13.84 -11.92
C ALA A 76 -1.63 13.97 -12.17
N GLY A 77 -2.18 15.11 -11.79
CA GLY A 77 -3.55 15.47 -12.09
C GLY A 77 -3.58 16.89 -12.65
N ASP A 78 -4.50 17.11 -13.57
CA ASP A 78 -4.60 18.35 -14.32
C ASP A 78 -6.08 18.63 -14.62
N THR A 79 -6.60 19.77 -14.16
CA THR A 79 -8.02 20.10 -14.27
C THR A 79 -8.28 21.60 -14.31
N ASN A 80 -9.42 21.97 -14.91
CA ASN A 80 -9.96 23.33 -14.81
C ASN A 80 -10.84 23.53 -13.57
N GLU A 81 -11.14 22.45 -12.85
CA GLU A 81 -11.99 22.46 -11.67
C GLU A 81 -11.15 22.73 -10.42
N GLY A 82 -11.61 23.67 -9.60
CA GLY A 82 -10.92 24.10 -8.38
C GLY A 82 -11.58 25.36 -7.85
N GLY A 83 -11.70 25.50 -6.53
CA GLY A 83 -12.34 26.64 -5.90
C GLY A 83 -11.79 26.94 -4.52
N GLY A 84 -12.08 28.13 -4.01
CA GLY A 84 -11.62 28.55 -2.68
C GLY A 84 -10.13 28.90 -2.63
N THR A 85 -9.52 28.75 -1.44
CA THR A 85 -8.12 29.10 -1.18
C THR A 85 -7.13 27.98 -1.50
N ASP A 86 -7.64 26.77 -1.75
CA ASP A 86 -6.86 25.59 -2.13
C ASP A 86 -7.56 24.88 -3.30
N PRO A 87 -7.42 25.42 -4.53
CA PRO A 87 -8.10 24.88 -5.71
C PRO A 87 -7.59 23.51 -6.16
N TRP A 88 -6.47 23.02 -5.59
CA TRP A 88 -5.85 21.76 -6.01
C TRP A 88 -6.39 20.55 -5.26
N GLU A 89 -6.70 20.69 -3.96
CA GLU A 89 -6.93 19.56 -3.04
C GLU A 89 -8.03 18.60 -3.51
N THR A 90 -9.21 19.13 -3.86
CA THR A 90 -10.35 18.31 -4.36
C THR A 90 -10.40 18.22 -5.89
N GLY A 91 -9.35 18.67 -6.56
CA GLY A 91 -9.28 18.74 -8.02
C GLY A 91 -8.06 17.99 -8.54
N SER A 92 -7.01 18.73 -8.92
CA SER A 92 -5.81 18.14 -9.52
C SER A 92 -5.07 17.20 -8.56
N TYR A 93 -5.14 17.40 -7.24
CA TYR A 93 -4.48 16.51 -6.30
C TYR A 93 -5.19 15.16 -6.18
N ASP A 94 -6.52 15.14 -6.13
CA ASP A 94 -7.32 13.90 -6.17
C ASP A 94 -7.02 13.08 -7.43
N LEU A 95 -6.98 13.73 -8.60
CA LEU A 95 -6.57 13.11 -9.86
C LEU A 95 -5.13 12.58 -9.84
N ALA A 96 -4.21 13.28 -9.18
CA ALA A 96 -2.84 12.79 -9.00
C ALA A 96 -2.78 11.55 -8.09
N LEU A 97 -3.63 11.48 -7.06
CA LEU A 97 -3.77 10.29 -6.22
C LEU A 97 -4.39 9.12 -7.00
N GLU A 98 -5.37 9.39 -7.87
CA GLU A 98 -6.00 8.39 -8.75
C GLU A 98 -4.99 7.80 -9.74
N GLU A 99 -4.18 8.64 -10.42
CA GLU A 99 -3.13 8.14 -11.31
C GLU A 99 -2.10 7.29 -10.54
N ALA A 100 -1.79 7.70 -9.30
CA ALA A 100 -0.90 6.99 -8.39
C ALA A 100 -1.54 5.73 -7.75
N ARG A 101 -2.85 5.53 -7.93
CA ARG A 101 -3.66 4.44 -7.36
C ARG A 101 -3.66 4.39 -5.84
N ILE A 102 -3.72 5.56 -5.20
CA ILE A 102 -3.75 5.73 -3.73
C ILE A 102 -4.82 6.72 -3.27
N GLU A 103 -5.78 7.07 -4.12
CA GLU A 103 -6.92 7.98 -3.90
C GLU A 103 -7.81 7.55 -2.73
N ASP A 104 -7.97 6.24 -2.55
CA ASP A 104 -8.86 5.68 -1.55
C ASP A 104 -8.25 5.60 -0.14
N PHE A 105 -7.08 6.21 0.10
CA PHE A 105 -6.38 6.19 1.39
C PHE A 105 -6.36 7.54 2.10
N ASN A 106 -6.33 7.48 3.43
CA ASN A 106 -5.93 8.61 4.26
C ASN A 106 -4.40 8.68 4.32
N ILE A 107 -3.80 9.63 3.61
CA ILE A 107 -2.33 9.77 3.54
C ILE A 107 -1.77 10.37 4.84
N VAL A 108 -0.73 9.74 5.39
CA VAL A 108 0.07 10.28 6.50
C VAL A 108 1.53 10.35 6.08
N ALA A 109 2.11 11.54 6.06
CA ALA A 109 3.50 11.73 5.68
C ALA A 109 4.46 11.52 6.86
N TYR A 110 5.46 10.68 6.64
CA TYR A 110 6.61 10.44 7.51
C TYR A 110 7.80 11.30 7.10
N THR A 111 8.76 11.38 8.00
CA THR A 111 10.12 11.85 7.71
C THR A 111 10.94 10.80 6.95
N SER A 112 12.14 11.16 6.50
CA SER A 112 12.92 10.40 5.53
C SER A 112 13.76 9.22 6.08
N VAL A 113 13.23 8.45 7.04
CA VAL A 113 13.92 7.28 7.66
C VAL A 113 13.36 5.97 7.11
N VAL A 114 14.24 5.07 6.67
CA VAL A 114 13.87 3.77 6.11
C VAL A 114 14.46 2.64 6.98
N PRO A 115 13.63 1.75 7.55
CA PRO A 115 14.13 0.61 8.33
C PRO A 115 14.93 -0.40 7.49
N PRO A 116 15.87 -1.14 8.08
CA PRO A 116 16.59 -2.20 7.36
C PRO A 116 15.65 -3.32 6.86
N GLU A 117 14.56 -3.58 7.59
CA GLU A 117 13.49 -4.53 7.24
C GLU A 117 12.66 -4.10 6.03
N ALA A 118 12.76 -2.82 5.63
CA ALA A 118 11.90 -2.28 4.60
C ALA A 118 12.17 -2.94 3.25
N THR A 119 11.13 -3.47 2.59
CA THR A 119 11.25 -4.23 1.34
C THR A 119 10.27 -3.68 0.31
N GLU A 120 10.78 -3.41 -0.89
CA GLU A 120 9.91 -3.01 -2.00
C GLU A 120 9.10 -4.21 -2.50
N VAL A 121 7.80 -4.02 -2.65
CA VAL A 121 6.85 -4.97 -3.23
C VAL A 121 6.16 -4.33 -4.42
N LYS A 122 5.66 -5.16 -5.35
CA LYS A 122 4.87 -4.64 -6.46
C LYS A 122 3.48 -4.29 -5.97
N TYR A 123 2.94 -3.17 -6.46
CA TYR A 123 1.55 -2.77 -6.22
C TYR A 123 0.55 -3.92 -6.44
N GLU A 124 0.70 -4.65 -7.55
CA GLU A 124 -0.21 -5.74 -7.92
C GLU A 124 -0.21 -6.90 -6.91
N ASP A 125 0.90 -7.09 -6.19
CA ASP A 125 1.03 -8.17 -5.20
C ASP A 125 0.31 -7.82 -3.88
N VAL A 126 0.04 -6.54 -3.61
CA VAL A 126 -0.53 -6.09 -2.33
C VAL A 126 -1.87 -5.37 -2.45
N LYS A 127 -2.28 -4.90 -3.62
CA LYS A 127 -3.54 -4.14 -3.81
C LYS A 127 -4.80 -4.85 -3.29
N HIS A 128 -4.77 -6.18 -3.21
CA HIS A 128 -5.89 -6.98 -2.72
C HIS A 128 -6.12 -6.85 -1.20
N THR A 129 -5.15 -6.28 -0.46
CA THR A 129 -5.27 -6.00 0.98
C THR A 129 -5.80 -4.59 1.27
N PHE A 130 -5.98 -3.77 0.23
CA PHE A 130 -6.33 -2.37 0.39
C PHE A 130 -7.79 -2.21 0.80
N HIS A 131 -8.04 -1.20 1.63
CA HIS A 131 -9.35 -0.90 2.16
C HIS A 131 -9.59 0.60 2.05
N HIS A 132 -10.73 1.00 1.48
CA HIS A 132 -11.10 2.41 1.35
C HIS A 132 -11.12 3.10 2.73
N GLY A 133 -10.48 4.26 2.81
CA GLY A 133 -10.29 5.02 4.05
C GLY A 133 -9.20 4.47 4.99
N ALA A 134 -8.46 3.42 4.61
CA ALA A 134 -7.31 2.98 5.40
C ALA A 134 -6.24 4.08 5.44
N VAL A 135 -5.43 4.09 6.50
CA VAL A 135 -4.28 4.98 6.59
C VAL A 135 -3.16 4.41 5.72
N LEU A 136 -2.62 5.23 4.83
CA LEU A 136 -1.41 4.91 4.08
C LEU A 136 -0.30 5.85 4.53
N GLU A 137 0.66 5.29 5.26
CA GLU A 137 1.82 6.06 5.68
C GLU A 137 2.87 6.10 4.58
N THR A 138 3.38 7.30 4.32
CA THR A 138 4.18 7.59 3.13
C THR A 138 5.42 8.40 3.45
N ILE A 139 6.41 8.35 2.58
CA ILE A 139 7.41 9.41 2.44
C ILE A 139 7.17 10.02 1.07
N MET A 140 6.65 11.26 1.03
CA MET A 140 6.03 11.82 -0.17
C MET A 140 6.54 13.23 -0.48
N ALA A 141 6.80 13.47 -1.77
CA ALA A 141 6.91 14.79 -2.36
C ALA A 141 5.62 15.12 -3.13
N LYS A 142 5.04 16.29 -2.87
CA LYS A 142 3.87 16.85 -3.58
C LYS A 142 4.17 18.28 -4.00
N MET A 143 3.73 18.64 -5.20
CA MET A 143 3.81 20.02 -5.71
C MET A 143 2.59 20.34 -6.55
N ASP A 144 2.09 21.55 -6.38
CA ASP A 144 1.00 22.12 -7.14
C ASP A 144 1.51 23.24 -8.06
N GLY A 145 0.78 23.50 -9.13
CA GLY A 145 1.06 24.56 -10.09
C GLY A 145 -0.18 25.01 -10.83
N VAL A 146 -0.03 26.07 -11.61
CA VAL A 146 -1.07 26.63 -12.47
C VAL A 146 -0.68 26.51 -13.94
N GLN A 147 -1.63 26.79 -14.83
CA GLN A 147 -1.41 26.72 -16.27
C GLN A 147 -0.08 27.34 -16.72
N GLY A 148 0.71 26.55 -17.45
CA GLY A 148 2.02 26.94 -17.97
C GLY A 148 3.20 26.64 -17.04
N ASP A 149 2.96 26.21 -15.80
CA ASP A 149 4.02 25.75 -14.91
C ASP A 149 4.54 24.37 -15.31
N ARG A 150 5.85 24.17 -15.19
CA ARG A 150 6.42 22.83 -15.04
C ARG A 150 6.51 22.50 -13.57
N ILE A 151 5.76 21.51 -13.11
CA ILE A 151 5.85 21.00 -11.74
C ILE A 151 6.55 19.64 -11.73
N SER A 152 7.56 19.51 -10.86
CA SER A 152 8.40 18.34 -10.79
C SER A 152 8.61 17.92 -9.35
N VAL A 153 8.40 16.64 -9.09
CA VAL A 153 8.63 16.00 -7.79
C VAL A 153 9.43 14.74 -7.97
N GLY A 154 10.16 14.37 -6.93
CA GLY A 154 10.80 13.07 -6.88
C GLY A 154 11.09 12.62 -5.48
N VAL A 155 11.18 11.31 -5.31
CA VAL A 155 11.66 10.67 -4.09
C VAL A 155 12.79 9.74 -4.46
N ALA A 156 13.88 9.80 -3.71
CA ALA A 156 14.95 8.83 -3.78
C ALA A 156 15.06 8.07 -2.47
N ILE A 157 15.43 6.78 -2.56
CA ILE A 157 15.63 5.89 -1.42
C ILE A 157 16.96 5.17 -1.58
N MET A 158 17.66 4.97 -0.46
CA MET A 158 18.89 4.20 -0.38
C MET A 158 18.96 3.46 0.95
N LYS A 159 19.79 2.42 1.02
CA LYS A 159 20.20 1.76 2.26
C LYS A 159 21.67 1.99 2.55
N VAL A 160 22.04 1.84 3.81
CA VAL A 160 23.41 1.93 4.32
C VAL A 160 23.79 0.60 4.95
N ARG A 161 24.98 0.12 4.60
CA ARG A 161 25.60 -1.04 5.25
C ARG A 161 27.03 -0.76 5.68
N ARG A 162 27.46 -1.44 6.74
CA ARG A 162 28.86 -1.49 7.14
C ARG A 162 29.64 -2.41 6.20
N LYS A 163 30.79 -1.95 5.70
CA LYS A 163 31.62 -2.67 4.73
C LYS A 163 32.30 -3.89 5.31
N SER A 164 32.66 -3.87 6.60
CA SER A 164 33.44 -4.93 7.22
C SER A 164 32.72 -6.28 7.30
N ASP A 165 31.39 -6.26 7.43
CA ASP A 165 30.57 -7.47 7.63
C ASP A 165 29.23 -7.46 6.87
N GLY A 166 28.95 -6.41 6.11
CA GLY A 166 27.71 -6.27 5.35
C GLY A 166 26.48 -5.97 6.20
N TYR A 167 26.64 -5.64 7.50
CA TYR A 167 25.51 -5.34 8.37
C TYR A 167 24.69 -4.15 7.85
N VAL A 168 23.41 -4.39 7.53
CA VAL A 168 22.48 -3.37 7.03
C VAL A 168 21.92 -2.59 8.20
N ILE A 169 22.22 -1.29 8.25
CA ILE A 169 21.83 -0.39 9.34
C ILE A 169 20.38 0.08 9.16
N GLY A 170 19.99 0.32 7.92
CA GLY A 170 18.75 0.98 7.55
C GLY A 170 18.97 1.80 6.30
N GLY A 171 18.19 2.84 6.10
CA GLY A 171 18.23 3.67 4.92
C GLY A 171 17.64 5.05 5.15
N TRP A 172 17.73 5.84 4.10
CA TRP A 172 17.24 7.21 4.07
C TRP A 172 16.51 7.45 2.76
N ALA A 173 15.51 8.31 2.83
CA ALA A 173 14.86 8.87 1.67
C ALA A 173 15.23 10.35 1.53
N ALA A 174 15.06 10.90 0.33
CA ALA A 174 15.10 12.33 0.07
C ALA A 174 13.95 12.71 -0.87
N GLU A 175 13.39 13.89 -0.67
CA GLU A 175 12.24 14.41 -1.38
C GLU A 175 12.60 15.70 -2.13
N TYR A 176 12.22 15.79 -3.39
CA TYR A 176 12.40 16.97 -4.23
C TYR A 176 11.04 17.54 -4.66
N LYS A 177 10.96 18.87 -4.67
CA LYS A 177 9.87 19.64 -5.30
C LYS A 177 10.45 20.89 -5.95
N GLY A 178 10.09 21.14 -7.21
CA GLY A 178 10.53 22.31 -7.96
C GLY A 178 10.25 22.19 -9.45
N HIS A 179 10.99 22.92 -10.27
CA HIS A 179 10.70 23.07 -11.70
C HIS A 179 11.78 22.45 -12.63
N ALA A 180 12.69 21.63 -12.06
CA ALA A 180 13.74 20.98 -12.84
C ALA A 180 13.17 19.88 -13.75
N LYS A 181 13.87 19.57 -14.84
CA LYS A 181 13.63 18.33 -15.60
C LYS A 181 14.12 17.12 -14.81
N GLU A 182 13.68 15.92 -15.20
CA GLU A 182 13.98 14.67 -14.50
C GLU A 182 15.45 14.47 -14.12
N ASP A 183 16.40 14.69 -15.03
CA ASP A 183 17.83 14.58 -14.73
C ASP A 183 18.29 15.58 -13.66
N GLY A 184 17.71 16.78 -13.64
CA GLY A 184 17.96 17.77 -12.61
C GLY A 184 17.41 17.33 -11.26
N VAL A 185 16.20 16.75 -11.23
CA VAL A 185 15.59 16.17 -10.03
C VAL A 185 16.49 15.09 -9.43
N LYS A 186 16.92 14.12 -10.25
CA LYS A 186 17.80 13.01 -9.81
C LYS A 186 19.14 13.51 -9.27
N LYS A 187 19.73 14.54 -9.88
CA LYS A 187 20.99 15.15 -9.40
C LYS A 187 20.84 15.77 -8.01
N VAL A 188 19.74 16.49 -7.76
CA VAL A 188 19.47 17.09 -6.44
C VAL A 188 19.26 15.99 -5.40
N LEU A 189 18.37 15.03 -5.69
CA LEU A 189 18.09 13.90 -4.81
C LEU A 189 19.36 13.10 -4.46
N HIS A 190 20.24 12.86 -5.44
CA HIS A 190 21.52 12.19 -5.20
C HIS A 190 22.41 12.99 -4.24
N SER A 191 22.53 14.29 -4.47
CA SER A 191 23.32 15.19 -3.62
C SER A 191 22.78 15.23 -2.19
N ASP A 192 21.47 15.21 -2.01
CA ASP A 192 20.84 15.24 -0.69
C ASP A 192 21.09 13.94 0.09
N LEU A 193 20.92 12.79 -0.58
CA LEU A 193 21.24 11.47 0.00
C LEU A 193 22.73 11.34 0.33
N ASP A 194 23.62 11.76 -0.57
CA ASP A 194 25.07 11.74 -0.33
C ASP A 194 25.45 12.65 0.85
N GLY A 195 24.91 13.87 0.91
CA GLY A 195 25.12 14.76 2.05
C GLY A 195 24.62 14.16 3.36
N MET A 196 23.47 13.50 3.36
CA MET A 196 22.92 12.79 4.51
C MET A 196 23.79 11.61 4.96
N PHE A 197 24.31 10.84 4.00
CA PHE A 197 25.22 9.73 4.27
C PHE A 197 26.52 10.24 4.89
N GLN A 198 27.13 11.26 4.28
CA GLN A 198 28.40 11.84 4.71
C GLN A 198 28.38 12.40 6.14
N ARG A 199 27.27 12.99 6.55
CA ARG A 199 27.13 13.54 7.91
C ARG A 199 26.95 12.47 8.99
N ARG A 200 26.51 11.26 8.60
CA ARG A 200 26.10 10.22 9.55
C ARG A 200 27.05 9.04 9.60
N TYR A 201 27.83 8.80 8.55
CA TYR A 201 28.66 7.61 8.43
C TYR A 201 30.05 7.94 7.89
N PRO A 202 31.12 7.37 8.49
CA PRO A 202 32.45 7.37 7.88
C PRO A 202 32.42 6.60 6.56
N LYS A 203 32.81 7.27 5.46
CA LYS A 203 32.80 6.68 4.10
C LYS A 203 33.71 5.47 3.96
N ASP A 204 34.77 5.39 4.75
CA ASP A 204 35.72 4.27 4.68
C ASP A 204 35.11 2.99 5.26
N ASP A 205 34.20 3.13 6.23
CA ASP A 205 33.58 2.01 6.95
C ASP A 205 32.18 1.63 6.44
N HIS A 206 31.51 2.53 5.71
CA HIS A 206 30.13 2.36 5.26
C HIS A 206 29.97 2.63 3.77
N GLU A 207 28.90 2.12 3.18
CA GLU A 207 28.50 2.45 1.81
C GLU A 207 26.99 2.58 1.68
N MET A 208 26.60 3.38 0.69
CA MET A 208 25.24 3.48 0.17
C MET A 208 25.00 2.36 -0.85
N PHE A 209 23.84 1.72 -0.81
CA PHE A 209 23.44 0.72 -1.80
C PHE A 209 21.92 0.74 -2.02
N ASP A 210 21.45 0.00 -3.03
CA ASP A 210 20.03 -0.09 -3.44
C ASP A 210 19.39 1.29 -3.68
N LEU A 211 20.12 2.17 -4.35
CA LEU A 211 19.68 3.52 -4.66
C LEU A 211 18.62 3.49 -5.77
N LYS A 212 17.45 4.05 -5.48
CA LYS A 212 16.32 4.16 -6.44
C LYS A 212 15.79 5.58 -6.46
N TYR A 213 15.21 5.94 -7.60
CA TYR A 213 14.55 7.23 -7.83
C TYR A 213 13.19 6.98 -8.46
N ILE A 214 12.18 7.69 -7.97
CA ILE A 214 10.93 7.91 -8.67
C ILE A 214 10.74 9.40 -8.87
N VAL A 215 10.37 9.78 -10.09
CA VAL A 215 10.24 11.18 -10.49
C VAL A 215 8.98 11.31 -11.32
N LYS A 216 8.22 12.38 -11.07
CA LYS A 216 7.12 12.81 -11.92
C LYS A 216 7.35 14.26 -12.30
N VAL A 217 7.30 14.53 -13.60
CA VAL A 217 7.35 15.87 -14.18
C VAL A 217 6.06 16.06 -14.96
N HIS A 218 5.42 17.21 -14.79
CA HIS A 218 4.19 17.56 -15.47
C HIS A 218 4.24 19.01 -15.94
N GLU A 219 3.77 19.26 -17.15
CA GLU A 219 3.52 20.60 -17.67
C GLU A 219 2.03 20.85 -17.49
N VAL A 220 1.66 21.86 -16.72
CA VAL A 220 0.26 22.12 -16.38
C VAL A 220 -0.45 22.75 -17.59
N GLU A 221 -1.42 22.04 -18.16
CA GLU A 221 -2.17 22.47 -19.35
C GLU A 221 -3.49 23.16 -18.99
N ASN A 222 -4.17 22.74 -17.93
CA ASN A 222 -5.39 23.38 -17.44
C ASN A 222 -5.09 24.41 -16.33
N SER A 223 -6.14 24.92 -15.71
CA SER A 223 -6.03 25.95 -14.67
C SER A 223 -5.17 25.52 -13.48
N TYR A 224 -5.28 24.25 -13.07
CA TYR A 224 -4.61 23.70 -11.89
C TYR A 224 -4.00 22.33 -12.19
N GLY A 225 -2.77 22.13 -11.71
CA GLY A 225 -2.09 20.84 -11.78
C GLY A 225 -1.42 20.48 -10.48
N SER A 226 -1.33 19.18 -10.21
CA SER A 226 -0.63 18.62 -9.05
C SER A 226 0.20 17.42 -9.49
N VAL A 227 1.37 17.24 -8.87
CA VAL A 227 2.21 16.06 -9.02
C VAL A 227 2.61 15.51 -7.68
N LEU A 228 2.74 14.19 -7.60
CA LEU A 228 3.27 13.50 -6.43
C LEU A 228 4.24 12.37 -6.80
N ALA A 229 5.17 12.11 -5.89
CA ALA A 229 6.01 10.92 -5.86
C ALA A 229 6.11 10.42 -4.41
N SER A 230 5.92 9.12 -4.20
CA SER A 230 5.73 8.58 -2.86
C SER A 230 6.31 7.16 -2.67
N ILE A 231 6.91 6.94 -1.52
CA ILE A 231 7.12 5.61 -0.93
C ILE A 231 5.89 5.32 -0.06
N CYS A 232 5.15 4.26 -0.36
CA CYS A 232 3.88 3.93 0.28
C CYS A 232 4.03 2.64 1.11
N PHE A 233 4.03 2.74 2.45
CA PHE A 233 4.18 1.58 3.33
C PHE A 233 2.86 0.83 3.47
N CYS A 234 2.84 -0.45 3.09
CA CYS A 234 1.65 -1.30 3.09
C CYS A 234 1.65 -2.38 4.17
N SER A 235 2.74 -2.54 4.93
CA SER A 235 2.78 -3.43 6.08
C SER A 235 3.71 -2.92 7.19
N PHE A 236 3.44 -3.36 8.42
CA PHE A 236 4.17 -2.93 9.61
C PHE A 236 4.48 -4.11 10.51
N ILE A 237 5.67 -4.10 11.09
CA ILE A 237 6.03 -4.93 12.22
C ILE A 237 5.55 -4.20 13.47
N TYR A 238 4.82 -4.90 14.35
CA TYR A 238 4.43 -4.40 15.66
C TYR A 238 5.23 -5.13 16.73
N PRO A 239 6.33 -4.54 17.24
CA PRO A 239 7.10 -5.16 18.30
C PRO A 239 6.20 -5.32 19.53
N ILE A 240 6.20 -6.51 20.13
CA ILE A 240 5.54 -6.70 21.41
C ILE A 240 6.49 -6.13 22.47
N ALA A 241 6.04 -5.10 23.19
CA ALA A 241 6.83 -4.58 24.29
C ALA A 241 6.77 -5.59 25.43
N THR A 242 7.91 -6.17 25.80
CA THR A 242 8.02 -6.87 27.08
C THR A 242 7.96 -5.82 28.18
N ALA A 243 7.30 -6.14 29.30
CA ALA A 243 7.31 -5.27 30.47
C ALA A 243 8.76 -4.91 30.80
N SER A 244 9.05 -3.60 30.84
CA SER A 244 10.40 -3.08 31.05
C SER A 244 11.04 -3.73 32.27
N ILE A 245 12.30 -4.13 32.10
CA ILE A 245 13.33 -4.37 33.11
C ILE A 245 12.99 -3.53 34.35
N GLN A 246 12.81 -4.17 35.50
CA GLN A 246 12.77 -3.49 36.78
C GLN A 246 14.00 -2.59 36.82
N ALA A 247 13.80 -1.29 36.71
CA ALA A 247 14.82 -0.35 37.13
C ALA A 247 14.98 -0.62 38.62
N ASP A 248 16.00 -1.39 38.98
CA ASP A 248 16.47 -1.49 40.35
C ASP A 248 16.67 -0.05 40.80
N ARG A 249 15.73 0.40 41.64
CA ARG A 249 15.82 1.66 42.35
C ARG A 249 16.95 1.47 43.36
N ALA A 250 18.15 1.84 42.96
CA ALA A 250 19.24 2.16 43.88
C ALA A 250 18.98 3.53 44.53
#